data_AF-A0A847T053-F1
#
_entry.id   AF-A0A847T053-F1
#
_cell.length_a   1.000
_cell.length_b   1.000
_cell.length_c   1.000
_cell.angle_alpha   90.00
_cell.angle_beta   90.00
_cell.angle_gamma   90.00
#
_symmetry.space_group_name_H-M   'P 1'
#
loop_
_entity.id
_entity.type
_entity.pdbx_description
1 polymer ?
#
loop_
_entity_poly.entity_id
_entity_poly.type
_entity_poly.pdbx_seq_one_letter_code
_entity_poly.pdbx_strand_id
1 'polypeptide(L)'
;MIGNVSEIEVCPDLEEGLYRLDDNKEILILFFFDRSEGFDLKVHPRGDPSEPLAGVFATRSPRRPNQIGVTSVRLLGVSGNILTVEGLDAWEGTPVLDIKPVRRRDELHMDRIRGKTN
;
A
#
# COMPACT_ATOMS: atom_id res chain seq x y z
N MET A 1 -12.04 -4.91 -17.29
CA MET A 1 -10.59 -5.11 -17.08
C MET A 1 -10.45 -6.25 -16.12
N ILE A 2 -9.82 -7.36 -16.52
CA ILE A 2 -9.34 -8.37 -15.58
C ILE A 2 -8.27 -7.63 -14.77
N GLY A 3 -8.46 -7.45 -13.47
CA GLY A 3 -7.41 -6.83 -12.66
C GLY A 3 -6.19 -7.72 -12.72
N ASN A 4 -5.00 -7.15 -12.90
CA ASN A 4 -3.79 -7.94 -12.86
C ASN A 4 -3.70 -8.61 -11.48
N VAL A 5 -3.63 -9.94 -11.48
CA VAL A 5 -3.40 -10.73 -10.28
C VAL A 5 -1.93 -10.66 -9.95
N SER A 6 -1.61 -10.49 -8.68
CA SER A 6 -0.25 -10.44 -8.17
C SER A 6 -0.12 -11.33 -6.94
N GLU A 7 1.11 -11.76 -6.67
CA GLU A 7 1.46 -12.49 -5.47
C GLU A 7 2.32 -11.60 -4.57
N ILE A 8 2.06 -11.67 -3.27
CA ILE A 8 2.91 -11.09 -2.23
C ILE A 8 3.44 -12.24 -1.40
N GLU A 9 4.74 -12.47 -1.50
CA GLU A 9 5.45 -13.43 -0.65
C GLU A 9 5.89 -12.72 0.62
N VAL A 10 5.39 -13.20 1.76
CA VAL A 10 5.76 -12.71 3.09
C VAL A 10 6.96 -13.51 3.58
N CYS A 11 7.90 -12.86 4.26
CA CYS A 11 9.03 -13.56 4.86
C CYS A 11 8.54 -14.73 5.72
N PRO A 12 9.09 -15.95 5.60
CA PRO A 12 8.56 -17.13 6.29
C PRO A 12 8.47 -16.99 7.82
N ASP A 13 9.37 -16.22 8.45
CA ASP A 13 9.36 -15.93 9.88
C ASP A 13 8.20 -15.02 10.34
N LEU A 14 7.50 -14.39 9.39
CA LEU A 14 6.32 -13.56 9.62
C LEU A 14 5.00 -14.25 9.23
N GLU A 15 5.04 -15.50 8.75
CA GLU A 15 3.86 -16.22 8.23
C GLU A 15 2.71 -16.28 9.25
N GLU A 16 3.00 -16.52 10.53
CA GLU A 16 2.00 -16.57 11.60
C GLU A 16 1.18 -15.26 11.72
N GLY A 17 1.73 -14.13 11.26
CA GLY A 17 1.03 -12.85 11.20
C GLY A 17 -0.13 -12.81 10.19
N LEU A 18 -0.20 -13.77 9.27
CA LEU A 18 -1.27 -13.91 8.27
C LEU A 18 -2.50 -14.64 8.80
N TYR A 19 -2.45 -15.18 10.02
CA TYR A 19 -3.55 -15.91 10.63
C TYR A 19 -4.85 -15.08 10.59
N ARG A 20 -5.88 -15.62 9.92
CA ARG A 20 -7.21 -15.02 9.69
C ARG A 20 -7.22 -13.74 8.85
N LEU A 21 -6.18 -13.46 8.08
CA LEU A 21 -6.18 -12.32 7.16
C LEU A 21 -7.29 -12.46 6.09
N ASP A 22 -7.55 -13.69 5.65
CA ASP A 22 -8.58 -14.11 4.69
C ASP A 22 -10.03 -13.85 5.16
N ASP A 23 -10.25 -13.54 6.44
CA ASP A 23 -11.53 -13.00 6.91
C ASP A 23 -11.84 -11.60 6.30
N ASN A 24 -10.88 -10.96 5.64
CA ASN A 24 -11.01 -9.64 5.02
C ASN A 24 -10.96 -9.74 3.49
N LYS A 25 -11.92 -9.14 2.80
CA LYS A 25 -11.95 -9.10 1.32
C LYS A 25 -11.01 -8.06 0.72
N GLU A 26 -10.62 -7.06 1.51
CA GLU A 26 -9.85 -5.92 1.07
C GLU A 26 -8.77 -5.60 2.11
N ILE A 27 -7.53 -5.48 1.64
CA ILE A 27 -6.37 -5.19 2.47
C ILE A 27 -5.58 -4.00 1.89
N LEU A 28 -5.03 -3.17 2.77
CA LEU A 28 -4.05 -2.15 2.46
C LEU A 28 -2.67 -2.78 2.42
N ILE A 29 -1.96 -2.56 1.32
CA ILE A 29 -0.56 -2.90 1.14
C ILE A 29 0.24 -1.61 1.21
N LEU A 30 1.19 -1.54 2.15
CA LEU A 30 2.22 -0.52 2.15
C LEU A 30 3.46 -1.13 1.52
N PHE A 31 4.06 -0.44 0.56
CA PHE A 31 5.23 -0.92 -0.15
C PHE A 31 6.22 0.22 -0.37
N PHE A 32 7.49 -0.11 -0.59
CA PHE A 32 8.55 0.86 -0.79
C PHE A 32 8.78 1.10 -2.27
N PHE A 33 8.79 2.36 -2.72
CA PHE A 33 9.21 2.71 -4.08
C PHE A 33 10.74 2.62 -4.18
N ASP A 34 11.26 1.39 -4.16
CA ASP A 34 12.67 0.99 -4.21
C ASP A 34 13.46 1.56 -5.40
N ARG A 35 12.75 1.96 -6.46
CA ARG A 35 13.32 2.56 -7.69
C ARG A 35 13.16 4.07 -7.78
N SER A 36 12.62 4.70 -6.74
CA SER A 36 12.51 6.15 -6.69
C SER A 36 13.77 6.75 -6.10
N GLU A 37 14.31 7.80 -6.70
CA GLU A 37 15.46 8.53 -6.18
C GLU A 37 15.10 9.97 -5.83
N GLY A 38 15.48 10.37 -4.61
CA GLY A 38 15.21 11.69 -4.06
C GLY A 38 13.72 12.04 -4.01
N PHE A 39 13.44 13.33 -3.86
CA PHE A 39 12.08 13.87 -3.90
C PHE A 39 12.08 15.34 -4.31
N ASP A 40 10.95 15.78 -4.86
CA ASP A 40 10.67 17.19 -5.12
C ASP A 40 9.42 17.60 -4.31
N LEU A 41 9.42 18.81 -3.74
CA LEU A 41 8.25 19.28 -2.98
C LEU A 41 7.06 19.65 -3.87
N LYS A 42 7.31 19.90 -5.17
CA LYS A 42 6.29 20.13 -6.19
C LYS A 42 6.57 19.24 -7.38
N VAL A 43 5.54 18.57 -7.88
CA VAL A 43 5.64 17.64 -9.01
C VAL A 43 4.48 17.86 -9.96
N HIS A 44 4.69 17.50 -11.22
CA HIS A 44 3.60 17.25 -12.14
C HIS A 44 2.95 15.90 -11.78
N PRO A 45 1.63 15.83 -11.50
CA PRO A 45 0.94 14.57 -11.24
C PRO A 45 1.25 13.53 -12.31
N ARG A 46 1.59 12.30 -11.89
CA ARG A 46 2.01 11.20 -12.79
C ARG A 46 3.21 11.53 -13.69
N GLY A 47 3.92 12.62 -13.44
CA GLY A 47 5.00 13.12 -14.29
C GLY A 47 4.52 13.80 -15.57
N ASP A 48 3.22 14.13 -15.70
CA ASP A 48 2.64 14.73 -16.90
C ASP A 48 2.82 16.27 -16.93
N PRO A 49 3.68 16.83 -17.80
CA PRO A 49 3.93 18.26 -17.84
C PRO A 49 2.72 19.12 -18.25
N SER A 50 1.67 18.50 -18.80
CA SER A 50 0.42 19.20 -19.14
C SER A 50 -0.48 19.46 -17.92
N GLU A 51 -0.30 18.68 -16.85
CA GLU A 51 -1.00 18.86 -15.58
C GLU A 51 -0.31 19.97 -14.75
N PRO A 52 -1.06 20.84 -14.03
CA PRO A 52 -0.45 21.84 -13.17
C PRO A 52 0.44 21.22 -12.07
N LEU A 53 1.50 21.95 -11.68
CA LEU A 53 2.30 21.57 -10.53
C LEU A 53 1.43 21.49 -9.26
N ALA A 54 1.58 20.40 -8.52
CA ALA A 54 0.98 20.21 -7.21
C ALA A 54 2.04 19.92 -6.16
N GLY A 55 1.78 20.29 -4.91
CA GLY A 55 2.63 19.86 -3.79
C GLY A 55 2.65 18.34 -3.71
N VAL A 56 3.79 17.72 -3.43
CA VAL A 56 3.94 16.25 -3.49
C VAL A 56 2.96 15.50 -2.58
N PHE A 57 2.59 16.09 -1.44
CA PHE A 57 1.60 15.54 -0.51
C PHE A 57 0.15 15.66 -0.99
N ALA A 58 -0.12 16.47 -2.03
CA ALA A 58 -1.39 16.52 -2.74
C ALA A 58 -1.45 15.56 -3.94
N THR A 59 -0.45 14.69 -4.11
CA THR A 59 -0.36 13.71 -5.20
C THR A 59 -0.10 12.30 -4.68
N ARG A 60 -0.04 11.32 -5.59
CA ARG A 60 0.45 9.97 -5.33
C ARG A 60 1.83 9.71 -5.98
N SER A 61 2.62 10.76 -6.20
CA SER A 61 3.96 10.62 -6.80
C SER A 61 4.87 9.73 -5.93
N PRO A 62 5.66 8.83 -6.53
CA PRO A 62 6.65 8.03 -5.79
C PRO A 62 7.83 8.86 -5.29
N ARG A 63 8.10 10.03 -5.90
CA ARG A 63 9.22 10.93 -5.54
C ARG A 63 8.87 11.80 -4.33
N ARG A 64 8.75 11.19 -3.16
CA ARG A 64 8.31 11.82 -1.89
C ARG A 64 9.29 11.55 -0.74
N PRO A 65 9.31 12.38 0.33
CA PRO A 65 10.31 12.27 1.40
C PRO A 65 10.41 10.87 2.03
N ASN A 66 9.27 10.22 2.25
CA ASN A 66 9.18 8.80 2.56
C ASN A 66 8.54 8.11 1.37
N GLN A 67 9.32 7.32 0.64
CA GLN A 67 8.97 6.65 -0.62
C GLN A 67 8.04 5.45 -0.39
N ILE A 68 6.94 5.69 0.34
CA ILE A 68 5.96 4.66 0.69
C ILE A 68 4.74 4.81 -0.23
N GLY A 69 4.46 3.74 -0.96
CA GLY A 69 3.22 3.50 -1.68
C GLY A 69 2.19 2.87 -0.76
N VAL A 70 0.90 3.16 -1.02
CA VAL A 70 -0.22 2.59 -0.27
C VAL A 70 -1.34 2.27 -1.25
N THR A 71 -1.69 1.00 -1.36
CA THR A 71 -2.73 0.54 -2.29
C THR A 71 -3.68 -0.43 -1.61
N SER A 72 -4.97 -0.20 -1.84
CA SER A 72 -6.01 -1.13 -1.42
C SER A 72 -6.17 -2.19 -2.50
N VAL A 73 -6.08 -3.45 -2.11
CA VAL A 73 -6.18 -4.59 -3.03
C VAL A 73 -7.27 -5.54 -2.57
N ARG A 74 -7.86 -6.25 -3.53
CA ARG A 74 -8.76 -7.35 -3.24
C ARG A 74 -7.94 -8.59 -2.88
N LEU A 75 -8.16 -9.15 -1.70
CA LEU A 75 -7.54 -10.42 -1.29
C LEU A 75 -8.31 -11.57 -1.94
N LEU A 76 -7.62 -12.37 -2.74
CA LEU A 76 -8.18 -13.53 -3.45
C LEU A 76 -7.92 -14.83 -2.69
N GLY A 77 -6.83 -14.92 -1.95
CA GLY A 77 -6.50 -16.09 -1.13
C GLY A 77 -5.20 -15.92 -0.35
N VAL A 78 -5.04 -16.80 0.64
CA VAL A 78 -3.84 -16.95 1.46
C VAL A 78 -3.41 -18.42 1.40
N SER A 79 -2.16 -18.68 1.06
CA SER A 79 -1.60 -20.04 1.01
C SER A 79 -0.19 -20.03 1.61
N GLY A 80 -0.05 -20.53 2.83
CA GLY A 80 1.18 -20.39 3.61
C GLY A 80 1.56 -18.91 3.74
N ASN A 81 2.78 -18.57 3.35
CA ASN A 81 3.31 -17.21 3.34
C ASN A 81 2.98 -16.39 2.07
N ILE A 82 2.13 -16.90 1.16
CA ILE A 82 1.79 -16.23 -0.11
C ILE A 82 0.37 -15.67 -0.07
N LEU A 83 0.22 -14.40 -0.44
CA LEU A 83 -1.06 -13.74 -0.67
C LEU A 83 -1.30 -13.59 -2.17
N THR A 84 -2.45 -14.05 -2.66
CA THR A 84 -2.91 -13.75 -4.03
C THR A 84 -3.84 -12.54 -3.98
N VAL A 85 -3.53 -11.49 -4.72
CA VAL A 85 -4.27 -10.21 -4.69
C VAL A 85 -4.60 -9.69 -6.08
N GLU A 86 -5.61 -8.82 -6.17
CA GLU A 86 -5.94 -8.09 -7.39
C GLU A 86 -5.92 -6.58 -7.15
N GLY A 87 -5.33 -5.84 -8.09
CA GLY A 87 -5.32 -4.37 -8.08
C GLY A 87 -4.07 -3.76 -7.44
N LEU A 88 -3.02 -4.55 -7.21
CA LEU A 88 -1.72 -4.04 -6.76
C LEU A 88 -1.06 -3.22 -7.90
N ASP A 89 -0.59 -2.03 -7.57
CA ASP A 89 0.10 -1.10 -8.48
C ASP A 89 1.59 -0.98 -8.15
N ALA A 90 2.21 -2.11 -7.79
CA ALA A 90 3.63 -2.25 -7.53
C ALA A 90 4.30 -3.07 -8.64
N TRP A 91 5.60 -2.85 -8.84
CA TRP A 91 6.38 -3.64 -9.79
C TRP A 91 6.78 -4.98 -9.17
N GLU A 92 7.07 -5.98 -10.01
CA GLU A 92 7.68 -7.23 -9.55
C GLU A 92 8.95 -6.96 -8.73
N GLY A 93 9.08 -7.62 -7.58
CA GLY A 93 10.21 -7.44 -6.65
C GLY A 93 10.14 -6.19 -5.76
N THR A 94 9.08 -5.38 -5.85
CA THR A 94 8.89 -4.23 -4.96
C THR A 94 8.74 -4.69 -3.50
N PRO A 95 9.54 -4.19 -2.54
CA PRO A 95 9.43 -4.57 -1.14
C PRO A 95 8.09 -4.16 -0.52
N VAL A 96 7.36 -5.12 0.06
CA VAL A 96 6.19 -4.85 0.90
C VAL A 96 6.67 -4.56 2.32
N LEU A 97 6.17 -3.46 2.88
CA LEU A 97 6.53 -2.97 4.21
C LEU A 97 5.51 -3.38 5.28
N ASP A 98 4.23 -3.45 4.91
CA ASP A 98 3.13 -3.68 5.85
C ASP A 98 1.86 -4.14 5.13
N ILE A 99 1.02 -4.89 5.84
CA ILE A 99 -0.26 -5.43 5.35
C ILE A 99 -1.31 -5.19 6.44
N LYS A 100 -2.44 -4.58 6.07
CA LYS A 100 -3.53 -4.29 7.03
C LYS A 100 -4.90 -4.54 6.42
N PRO A 101 -5.91 -4.98 7.18
CA PRO A 101 -7.28 -4.91 6.69
C PRO A 101 -7.70 -3.46 6.47
N VAL A 102 -8.40 -3.17 5.38
CA VAL A 102 -8.89 -1.80 5.08
C VAL A 102 -9.89 -1.34 6.13
N ARG A 103 -10.77 -2.26 6.55
CA ARG A 103 -11.77 -2.00 7.59
C ARG A 103 -11.43 -2.80 8.83
N ARG A 104 -11.49 -2.19 10.00
CA ARG A 104 -11.44 -2.96 11.25
C ARG A 104 -12.81 -3.57 11.49
N ARG A 105 -12.85 -4.83 11.96
CA ARG A 105 -14.09 -5.46 12.43
C ARG A 105 -14.76 -4.65 13.56
N ASP A 106 -13.98 -3.82 14.26
CA ASP A 106 -14.38 -3.04 15.45
C ASP A 106 -14.29 -1.52 15.27
N GLU A 107 -14.57 -0.98 14.07
CA GLU A 107 -14.52 0.48 13.75
C GLU A 107 -15.32 1.41 14.69
N LEU A 108 -16.08 0.87 15.65
CA LEU A 108 -16.78 1.63 16.69
C LEU A 108 -15.89 2.21 17.83
N HIS A 109 -14.57 1.92 17.90
CA HIS A 109 -13.75 2.27 19.08
C HIS A 109 -12.53 3.19 18.86
N MET A 110 -12.32 3.75 17.67
CA MET A 110 -11.16 4.62 17.37
C MET A 110 -11.38 6.13 17.58
N ASP A 111 -12.45 6.53 18.29
CA ASP A 111 -12.70 7.94 18.63
C ASP A 111 -11.75 8.54 19.69
N ARG A 112 -10.73 7.80 20.16
CA ARG A 112 -10.00 8.16 21.40
C ARG A 112 -8.54 8.60 21.27
N ILE A 113 -8.00 8.86 20.08
CA ILE A 113 -6.63 9.41 19.96
C ILE A 113 -6.62 10.63 19.03
N ARG A 114 -7.19 11.74 19.50
CA ARG A 114 -6.90 13.07 18.93
C ARG A 114 -5.68 13.67 19.64
N GLY A 115 -4.50 13.21 19.26
CA GLY A 115 -3.24 13.90 19.57
C GLY A 115 -2.89 14.87 18.44
N LYS A 116 -2.34 16.04 18.75
CA LYS A 116 -1.70 16.86 17.72
C LYS A 116 -0.51 16.08 17.16
N THR A 117 -0.59 15.69 15.91
CA THR A 117 0.54 15.16 15.14
C THR A 117 1.35 16.34 14.58
N ASN A 118 2.67 16.30 14.73
CA ASN A 118 3.60 17.34 14.27
C ASN A 118 3.76 17.36 12.75
#